data_AF-A0A1M6J3G1-F1
#
_entry.id   AF-A0A1M6J3G1-F1
#
_cell.length_a   1.000
_cell.length_b   1.000
_cell.length_c   1.000
_cell.angle_alpha   90.00
_cell.angle_beta   90.00
_cell.angle_gamma   90.00
#
_symmetry.space_group_name_H-M   'P 1'
#
loop_
_entity.id
_entity.type
_entity.pdbx_description
1 polymer ?
#
loop_
_entity_poly.entity_id
_entity_poly.type
_entity_poly.pdbx_seq_one_letter_code
_entity_poly.pdbx_strand_id
1 'polypeptide(L)'
;MDTTTEQPQLLIEQQPHDEAEAASLAQLAELLAATDPLPDLRDLAPAVRQLFPAPAYLVGCGSAHIWLHRVGDPARLALIR
;
A
#
# COMPACT_ATOMS: atom_id res chain seq x y z
N MET A 1 -5.49 -23.44 14.78
CA MET A 1 -4.93 -22.70 13.63
C MET A 1 -4.75 -21.28 14.12
N ASP A 2 -3.56 -21.00 14.65
CA ASP A 2 -3.17 -19.66 15.07
C ASP A 2 -3.07 -18.79 13.82
N THR A 3 -4.15 -18.09 13.48
CA THR A 3 -4.08 -16.97 12.55
C THR A 3 -3.39 -15.85 13.32
N THR A 4 -2.06 -15.87 13.36
CA THR A 4 -1.27 -14.71 13.79
C THR A 4 -1.67 -13.57 12.87
N THR A 5 -2.55 -12.68 13.34
CA THR A 5 -2.78 -11.40 12.69
C THR A 5 -1.46 -10.66 12.79
N GLU A 6 -0.70 -10.64 11.70
CA GLU A 6 0.53 -9.88 11.58
C GLU A 6 0.18 -8.44 11.19
N GLN A 7 0.95 -7.48 11.71
CA GLN A 7 0.75 -6.09 11.34
C GLN A 7 1.13 -5.90 9.87
N PRO A 8 0.30 -5.22 9.06
CA PRO A 8 0.61 -4.98 7.65
C PRO A 8 1.93 -4.24 7.49
N GLN A 9 2.80 -4.69 6.59
CA GLN A 9 4.11 -4.12 6.33
C GLN A 9 4.17 -3.49 4.94
N LEU A 10 4.74 -2.28 4.85
CA LEU A 10 5.03 -1.61 3.58
C LEU A 10 6.42 -2.02 3.07
N LEU A 11 6.47 -2.56 1.87
CA LEU A 11 7.68 -2.77 1.09
C LEU A 11 7.69 -1.81 -0.10
N ILE A 12 8.62 -0.85 -0.10
CA ILE A 12 8.83 0.06 -1.21
C ILE A 12 9.81 -0.61 -2.19
N GLU A 13 9.38 -0.85 -3.43
CA GLU A 13 10.16 -1.54 -4.47
C GLU A 13 10.81 -0.56 -5.46
N GLN A 14 10.30 0.67 -5.56
CA GLN A 14 10.88 1.73 -6.37
C GLN A 14 11.06 3.01 -5.57
N GLN A 15 12.09 3.80 -5.91
CA GLN A 15 12.23 5.14 -5.36
C GLN A 15 11.07 6.02 -5.82
N PRO A 16 10.58 6.94 -4.97
CA PRO A 16 9.53 7.85 -5.34
C PRO A 16 9.94 8.76 -6.51
N HIS A 17 9.00 9.09 -7.38
CA HIS A 17 9.24 9.92 -8.56
C HIS A 17 9.44 11.39 -8.19
N ASP A 18 8.70 11.87 -7.18
CA ASP A 18 8.73 13.24 -6.69
C ASP A 18 8.45 13.30 -5.18
N GLU A 19 8.51 14.52 -4.63
CA GLU A 19 8.28 14.77 -3.20
C GLU A 19 6.84 14.47 -2.77
N ALA A 20 5.85 14.59 -3.66
CA ALA A 20 4.45 14.32 -3.33
C ALA A 20 4.19 12.82 -3.21
N GLU A 21 4.76 12.01 -4.10
CA GLU A 21 4.74 10.56 -4.02
C GLU A 21 5.51 10.07 -2.79
N ALA A 22 6.68 10.68 -2.49
CA ALA A 22 7.42 10.41 -1.25
C ALA A 22 6.59 10.70 0.00
N ALA A 23 5.89 11.83 0.05
CA ALA A 23 5.00 12.18 1.16
C ALA A 23 3.79 11.23 1.27
N SER A 24 3.28 10.73 0.14
CA SER A 24 2.18 9.76 0.12
C SER A 24 2.64 8.38 0.64
N LEU A 25 3.85 7.94 0.28
CA LEU A 25 4.46 6.72 0.81
C LEU A 25 4.75 6.83 2.31
N ALA A 26 5.20 8.00 2.78
CA ALA A 26 5.41 8.25 4.20
C ALA A 26 4.10 8.19 5.00
N GLN A 27 3.04 8.85 4.50
CA GLN A 27 1.70 8.77 5.10
C GLN A 27 1.15 7.33 5.11
N LEU A 28 1.43 6.55 4.07
CA LEU A 28 1.05 5.13 4.05
C LEU A 28 1.80 4.34 5.12
N ALA A 29 3.11 4.56 5.29
CA ALA A 29 3.88 3.90 6.34
C ALA A 29 3.35 4.23 7.74
N GLU A 30 3.02 5.49 8.00
CA GLU A 30 2.40 5.94 9.26
C GLU A 30 1.03 5.30 9.48
N LEU A 31 0.20 5.22 8.44
CA LEU A 31 -1.10 4.56 8.50
C LEU A 31 -0.96 3.08 8.90
N LEU A 32 -0.04 2.35 8.27
CA LEU A 32 0.18 0.93 8.60
C LEU A 32 0.71 0.75 10.02
N ALA A 33 1.61 1.63 10.48
CA ALA A 33 2.14 1.59 11.84
C ALA A 33 1.05 1.85 12.90
N ALA A 34 0.05 2.66 12.59
CA ALA A 34 -1.10 2.93 13.45
C ALA A 34 -2.25 1.92 13.29
N THR A 35 -2.17 1.03 12.28
CA THR A 35 -3.20 0.02 12.02
C THR A 35 -2.95 -1.22 12.88
N ASP A 36 -3.97 -1.63 13.62
CA ASP A 36 -3.96 -2.91 14.33
C ASP A 36 -3.78 -4.08 13.35
N PRO A 37 -3.26 -5.23 13.79
CA PRO A 37 -3.12 -6.38 12.92
C PRO A 37 -4.45 -6.79 12.25
N LEU A 38 -4.45 -6.87 10.93
CA LEU A 38 -5.65 -7.10 10.14
C LEU A 38 -5.69 -8.54 9.60
N PRO A 39 -6.84 -9.24 9.70
CA PRO A 39 -7.01 -10.55 9.09
C PRO A 39 -7.24 -10.47 7.56
N ASP A 40 -7.60 -9.30 7.03
CA ASP A 40 -7.86 -9.08 5.60
C ASP A 40 -7.41 -7.68 5.16
N LEU A 41 -6.47 -7.62 4.21
CA LEU A 41 -5.96 -6.34 3.72
C LEU A 41 -6.94 -5.60 2.80
N ARG A 42 -8.06 -6.22 2.39
CA ARG A 42 -9.11 -5.53 1.62
C ARG A 42 -9.71 -4.34 2.37
N ASP A 43 -9.68 -4.37 3.69
CA ASP A 43 -10.16 -3.26 4.54
C ASP A 43 -9.24 -2.03 4.47
N LEU A 44 -7.95 -2.20 4.12
CA LEU A 44 -7.00 -1.11 3.91
C LEU A 44 -7.06 -0.52 2.49
N ALA A 45 -7.56 -1.26 1.51
CA ALA A 45 -7.54 -0.84 0.10
C ALA A 45 -8.22 0.52 -0.16
N PRO A 46 -9.34 0.90 0.50
CA PRO A 46 -9.92 2.23 0.34
C PRO A 46 -8.98 3.36 0.77
N ALA A 47 -8.27 3.20 1.89
CA ALA A 47 -7.34 4.21 2.40
C ALA A 47 -6.11 4.34 1.47
N VAL A 48 -5.59 3.21 0.98
CA VAL A 48 -4.49 3.21 0.00
C VAL A 48 -4.88 3.94 -1.29
N ARG A 49 -6.11 3.74 -1.79
CA ARG A 49 -6.62 4.45 -2.98
C ARG A 49 -6.84 5.94 -2.78
N GLN A 50 -7.03 6.41 -1.54
CA GLN A 50 -7.10 7.84 -1.24
C GLN A 50 -5.72 8.49 -1.32
N LEU A 51 -4.68 7.81 -0.82
CA LEU A 51 -3.29 8.27 -0.92
C LEU A 51 -2.74 8.17 -2.34
N PHE A 52 -3.18 7.18 -3.12
CA PHE A 52 -2.74 6.91 -4.48
C PHE A 52 -3.93 6.86 -5.45
N PRO A 53 -4.50 8.01 -5.83
CA PRO A 53 -5.70 8.07 -6.63
C PRO A 53 -5.46 7.74 -8.10
N ALA A 54 -6.47 7.13 -8.73
CA ALA A 54 -6.55 7.04 -10.18
C ALA A 54 -6.76 8.45 -10.79
N PRO A 55 -6.29 8.72 -12.02
CA PRO A 55 -5.64 7.78 -12.94
C PRO A 55 -4.11 7.74 -12.81
N ALA A 56 -3.51 8.38 -11.80
CA ALA A 56 -2.05 8.41 -11.66
C ALA A 56 -1.49 7.06 -11.17
N TYR A 57 -2.26 6.35 -10.35
CA TYR A 57 -1.86 5.09 -9.74
C TYR A 57 -2.89 3.97 -9.98
N LEU A 58 -2.38 2.75 -10.03
CA LEU A 58 -3.16 1.52 -10.02
C LEU A 58 -2.95 0.80 -8.68
N VAL A 59 -4.05 0.55 -7.99
CA VAL A 59 -4.07 -0.15 -6.71
C VAL A 59 -4.84 -1.45 -6.85
N GLY A 60 -4.13 -2.56 -6.85
CA GLY A 60 -4.73 -3.88 -6.80
C GLY A 60 -4.66 -4.47 -5.41
N CYS A 61 -5.71 -5.19 -5.02
CA CYS A 61 -5.85 -5.73 -3.69
C CYS A 61 -6.36 -7.17 -3.75
N GLY A 62 -5.64 -8.06 -3.07
CA GLY A 62 -6.09 -9.39 -2.67
C GLY A 62 -6.29 -9.45 -1.16
N SER A 63 -6.80 -10.57 -0.64
CA SER A 63 -7.04 -10.73 0.80
C SER A 63 -5.77 -10.68 1.65
N ALA A 64 -4.60 -10.99 1.06
CA ALA A 64 -3.32 -11.10 1.75
C ALA A 64 -2.23 -10.12 1.26
N HIS A 65 -2.52 -9.28 0.27
CA HIS A 65 -1.59 -8.23 -0.15
C HIS A 65 -2.27 -7.13 -0.97
N ILE A 66 -1.68 -5.93 -0.93
CA ILE A 66 -2.05 -4.79 -1.79
C ILE A 66 -0.80 -4.40 -2.58
N TRP A 67 -0.92 -4.28 -3.90
CA TRP A 67 0.17 -3.79 -4.74
C TRP A 67 -0.17 -2.42 -5.32
N LEU A 68 0.88 -1.65 -5.59
CA LEU A 68 0.80 -0.29 -6.12
C LEU A 68 1.66 -0.15 -7.38
N HIS A 69 1.11 0.42 -8.45
CA HIS A 69 1.83 0.79 -9.66
C HIS A 69 1.55 2.24 -10.04
N ARG A 70 2.51 2.89 -10.70
CA ARG A 70 2.26 4.13 -11.44
C ARG A 70 1.62 3.78 -12.78
N VAL A 71 0.67 4.59 -13.24
CA VAL A 71 0.13 4.42 -14.59
C VAL A 71 1.22 4.74 -15.61
N GLY A 72 1.48 3.80 -16.52
CA GLY A 72 2.55 3.89 -17.51
C GLY A 72 3.87 3.24 -17.08
N ASP A 73 4.00 2.77 -15.84
CA ASP A 73 5.15 2.00 -15.37
C ASP A 73 4.74 0.55 -15.07
N PRO A 74 5.28 -0.46 -15.80
CA PRO A 74 4.97 -1.85 -15.55
C PRO A 74 5.59 -2.40 -14.25
N ALA A 75 6.52 -1.69 -13.62
CA ALA A 75 7.11 -2.10 -12.35
C ALA A 75 6.29 -1.60 -11.15
N ARG A 76 6.28 -2.40 -10.07
CA ARG A 76 5.56 -2.08 -8.84
C ARG A 76 6.31 -0.99 -8.08
N LEU A 77 5.56 0.00 -7.62
CA LEU A 77 6.07 1.04 -6.73
C LEU A 77 6.22 0.50 -5.31
N ALA A 78 5.17 -0.17 -4.80
CA ALA A 78 5.16 -0.70 -3.44
C ALA A 78 4.21 -1.90 -3.28
N LEU A 79 4.42 -2.68 -2.23
CA LEU A 79 3.63 -3.83 -1.81
C LEU A 79 3.32 -3.72 -0.30
N ILE A 80 2.08 -4.00 0.08
CA ILE A 80 1.63 -4.16 1.47
C ILE A 80 1.30 -5.63 1.69
N ARG A 81 1.80 -6.24 2.76
CA ARG A 81 1.59 -7.65 3.11
C ARG A 81 1.54 -7.86 4.62
#